data_AF-A0A930MUV7-F1
#
_entry.id   AF-A0A930MUV7-F1
#
_cell.length_a   1.000
_cell.length_b   1.000
_cell.length_c   1.000
_cell.angle_alpha   90.00
_cell.angle_beta   90.00
_cell.angle_gamma   90.00
#
_symmetry.space_group_name_H-M   'P 1'
#
loop_
_entity.id
_entity.type
_entity.pdbx_description
1 polymer ?
#
loop_
_entity_poly.entity_id
_entity_poly.type
_entity_poly.pdbx_seq_one_letter_code
_entity_poly.pdbx_strand_id
1 'polypeptide(L)'
;MFDVIQEDLAAFEPALEEAIVSETPLITDIGMHLVSSGGKRLRPALFLLAARGGASFDRARAMPVAVALELIHTASLVHDDVIDEADTRRGAETTNAKWGNQIAILSGDYIFARAFKLVAEEGYDSSVYVKLAHLVCTLSEGEILQDHTVYQIPTGEDAYYERIRKKTADFLEICCELGAMIGGMSADDTARMAQYGQALGMAFQITDDLLDFRQTSEHIGKPAGH
;
A
#
# COMPACT_ATOMS: atom_id res chain seq x y z
N MET A 1 -16.61 0.02 -12.44
CA MET A 1 -15.38 -0.81 -12.52
C MET A 1 -15.25 -1.70 -11.29
N PHE A 2 -15.57 -1.20 -10.08
CA PHE A 2 -15.54 -2.00 -8.85
C PHE A 2 -16.90 -2.58 -8.42
N ASP A 3 -17.90 -2.54 -9.28
CA ASP A 3 -19.27 -2.96 -9.01
C ASP A 3 -19.33 -4.40 -8.47
N VAL A 4 -18.46 -5.28 -8.98
CA VAL A 4 -18.37 -6.70 -8.57
C VAL A 4 -17.85 -6.87 -7.14
N ILE A 5 -17.06 -5.92 -6.62
CA ILE A 5 -16.50 -5.95 -5.26
C ILE A 5 -17.06 -4.85 -4.36
N GLN A 6 -18.14 -4.18 -4.77
CA GLN A 6 -18.66 -3.03 -4.05
C GLN A 6 -19.04 -3.37 -2.61
N GLU A 7 -19.66 -4.53 -2.40
CA GLU A 7 -20.01 -5.01 -1.05
C GLU A 7 -18.77 -5.36 -0.21
N ASP A 8 -17.70 -5.86 -0.83
CA ASP A 8 -16.48 -6.18 -0.07
C ASP A 8 -15.74 -4.91 0.31
N LEU A 9 -15.72 -3.90 -0.56
CA LEU A 9 -15.18 -2.58 -0.23
C LEU A 9 -16.01 -1.90 0.87
N ALA A 10 -17.33 -2.06 0.84
CA ALA A 10 -18.20 -1.57 1.91
C ALA A 10 -17.94 -2.28 3.24
N ALA A 11 -17.61 -3.58 3.23
CA ALA A 11 -17.21 -4.34 4.41
C ALA A 11 -15.75 -4.07 4.84
N PHE A 12 -14.91 -3.63 3.92
CA PHE A 12 -13.50 -3.34 4.14
C PHE A 12 -13.29 -2.08 4.98
N GLU A 13 -14.01 -0.99 4.70
CA GLU A 13 -13.83 0.27 5.45
C GLU A 13 -14.04 0.10 6.98
N PRO A 14 -15.13 -0.51 7.49
CA PRO A 14 -15.27 -0.73 8.93
C PRO A 14 -14.23 -1.71 9.48
N ALA A 15 -13.79 -2.71 8.70
CA ALA A 15 -12.73 -3.63 9.12
C ALA A 15 -11.36 -2.92 9.23
N LEU A 16 -11.10 -1.94 8.36
CA LEU A 16 -9.90 -1.10 8.43
C LEU A 16 -9.92 -0.19 9.66
N GLU A 17 -11.06 0.43 9.96
CA GLU A 17 -11.24 1.24 11.17
C GLU A 17 -11.06 0.41 12.44
N GLU A 18 -11.68 -0.77 12.52
CA GLU A 18 -11.53 -1.68 13.66
C GLU A 18 -10.07 -2.12 13.86
N ALA A 19 -9.34 -2.37 12.77
CA ALA A 19 -7.97 -2.84 12.81
C ALA A 19 -6.98 -1.82 13.42
N ILE A 20 -7.33 -0.53 13.48
CA ILE A 20 -6.46 0.50 14.07
C ILE A 20 -6.87 0.92 15.50
N VAL A 21 -7.97 0.36 16.03
CA VAL A 21 -8.40 0.63 17.41
C VAL A 21 -7.42 0.00 18.41
N SER A 22 -7.06 0.78 19.43
CA SER A 22 -6.19 0.42 20.54
C SER A 22 -6.84 0.78 21.88
N GLU A 23 -6.45 0.07 22.95
CA GLU A 23 -6.82 0.44 24.33
C GLU A 23 -6.25 1.81 24.75
N THR A 24 -5.23 2.29 24.04
CA THR A 24 -4.64 3.62 24.26
C THR A 24 -5.31 4.63 23.33
N PRO A 25 -6.04 5.64 23.86
CA PRO A 25 -6.78 6.61 23.03
C PRO A 25 -5.91 7.34 22.01
N LEU A 26 -4.68 7.73 22.40
CA LEU A 26 -3.75 8.41 21.49
C LEU A 26 -3.41 7.56 20.26
N ILE A 27 -3.24 6.24 20.42
CA ILE A 27 -2.92 5.34 19.30
C ILE A 27 -4.13 5.24 18.36
N THR A 28 -5.34 5.14 18.91
CA THR A 28 -6.58 5.15 18.14
C THR A 28 -6.74 6.46 17.37
N ASP A 29 -6.47 7.61 18.00
CA ASP A 29 -6.57 8.92 17.34
C ASP A 29 -5.60 9.06 16.17
N ILE A 30 -4.36 8.58 16.34
CA ILE A 30 -3.37 8.56 15.25
C ILE A 30 -3.83 7.60 14.14
N GLY A 31 -4.24 6.38 14.49
CA GLY A 31 -4.72 5.40 13.51
C GLY A 31 -5.90 5.93 12.70
N MET A 32 -6.89 6.54 13.36
CA MET A 32 -8.03 7.18 12.71
C MET A 32 -7.59 8.30 11.77
N HIS A 33 -6.66 9.17 12.19
CA HIS A 33 -6.12 10.24 11.33
C HIS A 33 -5.50 9.68 10.04
N LEU A 34 -4.74 8.59 10.16
CA LEU A 34 -4.09 7.93 9.03
C LEU A 34 -5.08 7.33 8.03
N VAL A 35 -6.08 6.58 8.51
CA VAL A 35 -7.01 5.86 7.62
C VAL A 35 -8.12 6.77 7.07
N SER A 36 -8.51 7.81 7.81
CA SER A 36 -9.58 8.77 7.43
C SER A 36 -9.13 9.85 6.45
N SER A 37 -7.82 10.01 6.22
CA SER A 37 -7.24 10.98 5.27
C SER A 37 -7.64 10.75 3.79
N GLY A 38 -8.55 9.80 3.54
CA GLY A 38 -9.09 9.44 2.23
C GLY A 38 -8.06 8.69 1.40
N GLY A 39 -8.52 7.80 0.53
CA GLY A 39 -7.67 7.07 -0.40
C GLY A 39 -8.47 6.39 -1.49
N LYS A 40 -7.84 6.16 -2.64
CA LYS A 40 -8.49 5.48 -3.78
C LYS A 40 -8.74 3.98 -3.52
N ARG A 41 -8.22 3.45 -2.40
CA ARG A 41 -8.29 2.02 -2.00
C ARG A 41 -7.92 1.04 -3.12
N LEU A 42 -6.96 1.44 -3.97
CA LEU A 42 -6.63 0.67 -5.17
C LEU A 42 -6.02 -0.70 -4.81
N ARG A 43 -5.14 -0.75 -3.81
CA ARG A 43 -4.46 -1.97 -3.35
C ARG A 43 -5.45 -3.01 -2.83
N PRO A 44 -6.30 -2.72 -1.82
CA PRO A 44 -7.32 -3.67 -1.37
C PRO A 44 -8.34 -3.98 -2.48
N ALA A 45 -8.68 -3.03 -3.35
CA ALA A 45 -9.59 -3.30 -4.46
C ALA A 45 -9.02 -4.32 -5.47
N LEU A 46 -7.74 -4.20 -5.86
CA LEU A 46 -7.09 -5.16 -6.76
C LEU A 46 -6.97 -6.55 -6.11
N PHE A 47 -6.61 -6.59 -4.83
CA PHE A 47 -6.60 -7.83 -4.05
C PHE A 47 -7.99 -8.49 -4.03
N LEU A 48 -9.04 -7.74 -3.70
CA LEU A 48 -10.41 -8.26 -3.63
C LEU A 48 -10.95 -8.70 -5.00
N LEU A 49 -10.62 -7.98 -6.08
CA LEU A 49 -10.96 -8.39 -7.45
C LEU A 49 -10.31 -9.72 -7.81
N ALA A 50 -9.01 -9.87 -7.52
CA ALA A 50 -8.29 -11.10 -7.77
C ALA A 50 -8.86 -12.27 -6.93
N ALA A 51 -9.10 -12.04 -5.63
CA ALA A 51 -9.67 -13.03 -4.73
C ALA A 51 -11.06 -13.49 -5.19
N ARG A 52 -11.92 -12.56 -5.59
CA ARG A 52 -13.26 -12.88 -6.12
C ARG A 52 -13.25 -13.72 -7.39
N GLY A 53 -12.23 -13.59 -8.22
CA GLY A 53 -12.09 -14.40 -9.44
C GLY A 53 -11.78 -15.87 -9.15
N GLY A 54 -11.36 -16.20 -7.93
CA GLY A 54 -11.01 -17.56 -7.54
C GLY A 54 -12.22 -18.40 -7.16
N ALA A 55 -12.14 -19.71 -7.39
CA ALA A 55 -13.24 -20.66 -7.18
C ALA A 55 -13.59 -20.89 -5.70
N SER A 56 -12.69 -20.53 -4.79
CA SER A 56 -12.80 -20.75 -3.35
C SER A 56 -12.87 -19.43 -2.57
N PHE A 57 -13.35 -18.35 -3.21
CA PHE A 57 -13.45 -17.05 -2.56
C PHE A 57 -14.28 -17.11 -1.27
N ASP A 58 -13.64 -16.72 -0.18
CA ASP A 58 -14.28 -16.49 1.12
C ASP A 58 -13.88 -15.08 1.59
N ARG A 59 -14.89 -14.20 1.70
CA ARG A 59 -14.70 -12.82 2.15
C ARG A 59 -14.08 -12.76 3.56
N ALA A 60 -14.48 -13.64 4.47
CA ALA A 60 -13.95 -13.64 5.84
C ALA A 60 -12.46 -13.97 5.85
N ARG A 61 -12.03 -14.90 4.98
CA ARG A 61 -10.61 -15.24 4.78
C ARG A 61 -9.85 -14.19 3.99
N ALA A 62 -10.49 -13.41 3.13
CA ALA A 62 -9.83 -12.38 2.34
C ALA A 62 -9.64 -11.06 3.11
N MET A 63 -10.59 -10.71 3.99
CA MET A 63 -10.63 -9.40 4.64
C MET A 63 -9.38 -9.06 5.46
N PRO A 64 -8.83 -9.96 6.31
CA PRO A 64 -7.63 -9.68 7.10
C PRO A 64 -6.42 -9.31 6.22
N VAL A 65 -6.26 -9.97 5.08
CA VAL A 65 -5.18 -9.67 4.12
C VAL A 65 -5.43 -8.36 3.38
N ALA A 66 -6.67 -8.08 2.96
CA ALA A 66 -7.01 -6.81 2.33
C ALA A 66 -6.69 -5.62 3.25
N VAL A 67 -7.09 -5.71 4.52
CA VAL A 67 -6.81 -4.70 5.55
C VAL A 67 -5.31 -4.58 5.80
N ALA A 68 -4.60 -5.70 5.95
CA ALA A 68 -3.15 -5.67 6.15
C ALA A 68 -2.40 -4.99 5.00
N LEU A 69 -2.81 -5.19 3.74
CA LEU A 69 -2.21 -4.51 2.59
C LEU A 69 -2.41 -2.99 2.65
N GLU A 70 -3.60 -2.51 3.03
CA GLU A 70 -3.82 -1.06 3.17
C GLU A 70 -3.09 -0.49 4.39
N LEU A 71 -2.98 -1.24 5.49
CA LEU A 71 -2.18 -0.83 6.65
C LEU A 71 -0.69 -0.73 6.32
N ILE A 72 -0.12 -1.70 5.59
CA ILE A 72 1.26 -1.66 5.09
C ILE A 72 1.48 -0.42 4.22
N HIS A 73 0.54 -0.14 3.31
CA HIS A 73 0.62 1.08 2.50
C HIS A 73 0.54 2.35 3.36
N THR A 74 -0.36 2.37 4.33
CA THR A 74 -0.55 3.52 5.22
C THR A 74 0.71 3.77 6.05
N ALA A 75 1.31 2.73 6.61
CA ALA A 75 2.56 2.82 7.36
C ALA A 75 3.71 3.36 6.50
N SER A 76 3.84 2.87 5.25
CA SER A 76 4.88 3.39 4.34
C SER A 76 4.70 4.89 4.10
N LEU A 77 3.47 5.36 3.88
CA LEU A 77 3.21 6.78 3.67
C LEU A 77 3.59 7.65 4.87
N VAL A 78 3.41 7.15 6.10
CA VAL A 78 3.81 7.88 7.32
C VAL A 78 5.31 8.03 7.40
N HIS A 79 6.04 6.96 7.06
CA HIS A 79 7.49 7.00 7.03
C HIS A 79 8.00 7.91 5.90
N ASP A 80 7.40 7.84 4.71
CA ASP A 80 7.69 8.75 3.59
C ASP A 80 7.48 10.21 3.98
N ASP A 81 6.37 10.56 4.66
CA ASP A 81 6.10 11.93 5.09
C ASP A 81 7.16 12.48 6.06
N VAL A 82 7.76 11.61 6.89
CA VAL A 82 8.88 11.99 7.77
C VAL A 82 10.17 12.19 6.97
N ILE A 83 10.46 11.30 6.01
CA ILE A 83 11.67 11.35 5.18
C ILE A 83 11.65 12.60 4.28
N ASP A 84 10.49 12.90 3.68
CA ASP A 84 10.28 14.01 2.76
C ASP A 84 10.03 15.36 3.47
N GLU A 85 10.05 15.39 4.81
CA GLU A 85 9.69 16.56 5.63
C GLU A 85 8.34 17.20 5.24
N ALA A 86 7.35 16.37 4.88
CA ALA A 86 6.07 16.84 4.37
C ALA A 86 5.16 17.33 5.49
N ASP A 87 4.62 18.55 5.36
CA ASP A 87 3.65 19.11 6.32
C ASP A 87 2.19 18.70 6.02
N THR A 88 1.87 18.40 4.76
CA THR A 88 0.51 18.06 4.32
C THR A 88 0.45 16.92 3.31
N ARG A 89 -0.61 16.11 3.39
CA ARG A 89 -0.93 15.05 2.44
C ARG A 89 -2.44 15.03 2.18
N ARG A 90 -2.82 15.09 0.89
CA ARG A 90 -4.23 15.11 0.44
C ARG A 90 -5.07 16.22 1.10
N GLY A 91 -4.45 17.34 1.44
CA GLY A 91 -5.10 18.48 2.09
C GLY A 91 -5.28 18.35 3.62
N ALA A 92 -4.79 17.27 4.24
CA ALA A 92 -4.72 17.10 5.68
C ALA A 92 -3.27 17.25 6.20
N GLU A 93 -3.11 17.64 7.46
CA GLU A 93 -1.80 17.63 8.12
C GLU A 93 -1.22 16.21 8.18
N THR A 94 0.07 16.06 7.93
CA THR A 94 0.77 14.78 8.10
C THR A 94 0.93 14.44 9.59
N THR A 95 1.22 13.17 9.89
CA THR A 95 1.41 12.73 11.29
C THR A 95 2.62 13.41 11.93
N ASN A 96 3.69 13.65 11.17
CA ASN A 96 4.87 14.36 11.64
C ASN A 96 4.60 15.84 11.89
N ALA A 97 3.79 16.52 11.07
CA ALA A 97 3.39 17.90 11.34
C ALA A 97 2.58 18.03 12.63
N LYS A 98 1.66 17.07 12.87
CA LYS A 98 0.72 17.14 13.99
C LYS A 98 1.26 16.62 15.32
N TRP A 99 2.07 15.56 15.30
CA TRP A 99 2.60 14.90 16.50
C TRP A 99 4.13 14.81 16.57
N GLY A 100 4.84 15.29 15.55
CA GLY A 100 6.30 15.23 15.47
C GLY A 100 6.84 13.91 14.93
N ASN A 101 8.08 13.97 14.42
CA ASN A 101 8.74 12.84 13.75
C ASN A 101 8.81 11.58 14.61
N GLN A 102 9.06 11.71 15.92
CA GLN A 102 9.16 10.55 16.82
C GLN A 102 7.84 9.76 16.89
N ILE A 103 6.71 10.45 17.02
CA ILE A 103 5.40 9.80 17.05
C ILE A 103 5.07 9.23 15.67
N ALA A 104 5.38 9.94 14.58
CA ALA A 104 5.15 9.45 13.23
C ALA A 104 5.90 8.14 12.94
N ILE A 105 7.20 8.06 13.26
CA ILE A 105 8.01 6.84 13.08
C ILE A 105 7.39 5.67 13.85
N LEU A 106 7.13 5.86 15.16
CA LEU A 106 6.54 4.81 16.01
C LEU A 106 5.14 4.40 15.57
N SER A 107 4.38 5.33 14.97
CA SER A 107 3.05 5.04 14.43
C SER A 107 3.13 4.17 13.18
N GLY A 108 4.07 4.43 12.27
CA GLY A 108 4.32 3.54 11.13
C GLY A 108 4.73 2.14 11.59
N ASP A 109 5.65 2.03 12.56
CA ASP A 109 6.07 0.75 13.13
C ASP A 109 4.90 -0.03 13.75
N TYR A 110 4.06 0.69 14.52
CA TYR A 110 2.88 0.11 15.13
C TYR A 110 1.88 -0.40 14.09
N ILE A 111 1.60 0.39 13.05
CA ILE A 111 0.67 0.00 11.99
C ILE A 111 1.20 -1.18 11.16
N PHE A 112 2.51 -1.24 10.87
CA PHE A 112 3.13 -2.45 10.30
C PHE A 112 2.90 -3.67 11.20
N ALA A 113 3.20 -3.56 12.50
CA ALA A 113 2.99 -4.66 13.45
C ALA A 113 1.52 -5.09 13.52
N ARG A 114 0.57 -4.14 13.47
CA ARG A 114 -0.88 -4.43 13.42
C ARG A 114 -1.27 -5.20 12.16
N ALA A 115 -0.74 -4.83 10.99
CA ALA A 115 -0.99 -5.54 9.75
C ALA A 115 -0.56 -7.02 9.84
N PHE A 116 0.65 -7.30 10.34
CA PHE A 116 1.13 -8.66 10.52
C PHE A 116 0.38 -9.43 11.61
N LYS A 117 0.02 -8.77 12.73
CA LYS A 117 -0.80 -9.38 13.79
C LYS A 117 -2.14 -9.85 13.24
N LEU A 118 -2.82 -9.00 12.46
CA LEU A 118 -4.12 -9.30 11.87
C LEU A 118 -4.09 -10.56 10.99
N VAL A 119 -3.04 -10.71 10.18
CA VAL A 119 -2.87 -11.89 9.32
C VAL A 119 -2.46 -13.12 10.14
N ALA A 120 -1.63 -12.95 11.18
CA ALA A 120 -1.14 -14.06 12.01
C ALA A 120 -2.24 -14.76 12.83
N GLU A 121 -3.27 -14.02 13.23
CA GLU A 121 -4.38 -14.54 14.04
C GLU A 121 -5.31 -15.51 13.25
N GLU A 122 -5.21 -15.51 11.91
CA GLU A 122 -6.09 -16.27 11.01
C GLU A 122 -5.51 -17.62 10.53
N GLY A 123 -4.24 -17.90 10.83
CA GLY A 123 -3.61 -19.17 10.49
C GLY A 123 -3.49 -19.44 8.98
N TYR A 124 -3.05 -18.45 8.19
CA TYR A 124 -2.69 -18.67 6.78
C TYR A 124 -1.47 -19.58 6.60
N ASP A 125 -1.24 -20.04 5.37
CA ASP A 125 0.01 -20.71 5.00
C ASP A 125 1.21 -19.76 5.10
N SER A 126 2.39 -20.32 5.37
CA SER A 126 3.65 -19.55 5.51
C SER A 126 3.94 -18.64 4.31
N SER A 127 3.51 -19.05 3.12
CA SER A 127 3.68 -18.30 1.87
C SER A 127 3.04 -16.91 1.90
N VAL A 128 1.91 -16.73 2.58
CA VAL A 128 1.24 -15.41 2.72
C VAL A 128 2.13 -14.46 3.52
N TYR A 129 2.66 -14.92 4.66
CA TYR A 129 3.55 -14.10 5.50
C TYR A 129 4.86 -13.77 4.79
N VAL A 130 5.43 -14.74 4.07
CA VAL A 130 6.67 -14.52 3.30
C VAL A 130 6.45 -13.44 2.24
N LYS A 131 5.30 -13.43 1.56
CA LYS A 131 4.96 -12.41 0.55
C LYS A 131 4.75 -11.02 1.16
N LEU A 132 4.04 -10.92 2.28
CA LEU A 132 3.88 -9.65 2.99
C LEU A 132 5.21 -9.12 3.53
N ALA A 133 6.06 -9.98 4.09
CA ALA A 133 7.40 -9.60 4.53
C ALA A 133 8.29 -9.17 3.37
N HIS A 134 8.25 -9.90 2.25
CA HIS A 134 8.99 -9.54 1.03
C HIS A 134 8.57 -8.17 0.51
N LEU A 135 7.26 -7.90 0.48
CA LEU A 135 6.73 -6.59 0.10
C LEU A 135 7.31 -5.46 0.95
N VAL A 136 7.30 -5.60 2.28
CA VAL A 136 7.86 -4.57 3.18
C VAL A 136 9.36 -4.38 2.94
N CYS A 137 10.13 -5.46 2.79
CA CYS A 137 11.55 -5.37 2.45
C CYS A 137 11.77 -4.63 1.13
N THR A 138 11.01 -4.96 0.08
CA THR A 138 11.13 -4.33 -1.24
C THR A 138 10.81 -2.84 -1.20
N LEU A 139 9.78 -2.43 -0.46
CA LEU A 139 9.45 -1.02 -0.27
C LEU A 139 10.58 -0.28 0.43
N SER A 140 11.08 -0.82 1.54
CA SER A 140 12.20 -0.21 2.28
C SER A 140 13.48 -0.17 1.47
N GLU A 141 13.82 -1.23 0.73
CA GLU A 141 14.97 -1.24 -0.18
C GLU A 141 14.82 -0.19 -1.29
N GLY A 142 13.61 -0.03 -1.83
CA GLY A 142 13.29 0.99 -2.83
C GLY A 142 13.58 2.40 -2.31
N GLU A 143 13.07 2.74 -1.13
CA GLU A 143 13.27 4.06 -0.52
C GLU A 143 14.73 4.30 -0.11
N ILE A 144 15.42 3.30 0.46
CA ILE A 144 16.86 3.41 0.80
C ILE A 144 17.71 3.67 -0.45
N LEU A 145 17.44 2.95 -1.54
CA LEU A 145 18.16 3.16 -2.80
C LEU A 145 17.83 4.51 -3.43
N GLN A 146 16.59 4.97 -3.32
CA GLN A 146 16.18 6.30 -3.77
C GLN A 146 16.98 7.37 -3.03
N ASP A 147 17.00 7.33 -1.69
CA ASP A 147 17.75 8.27 -0.84
C ASP A 147 19.25 8.31 -1.17
N HIS A 148 19.89 7.14 -1.33
CA HIS A 148 21.31 7.05 -1.68
C HIS A 148 21.63 7.61 -3.09
N THR A 149 20.63 7.69 -3.98
CA THR A 149 20.82 8.11 -5.38
C THR A 149 20.27 9.50 -5.69
N VAL A 150 19.77 10.26 -4.72
CA VAL A 150 19.10 11.58 -4.88
C VAL A 150 19.91 12.62 -5.67
N TYR A 151 21.22 12.44 -5.85
CA TYR A 151 22.07 13.35 -6.64
C TYR A 151 22.91 12.64 -7.72
N GLN A 152 22.52 11.43 -8.11
CA GLN A 152 23.20 10.65 -9.14
C GLN A 152 22.35 10.65 -10.42
N ILE A 153 22.98 10.92 -11.57
CA ILE A 153 22.30 10.79 -12.86
C ILE A 153 22.00 9.29 -13.07
N PRO A 154 20.73 8.90 -13.32
CA PRO A 154 20.38 7.50 -13.58
C PRO A 154 21.22 6.94 -14.72
N THR A 155 21.75 5.74 -14.55
CA THR A 155 22.55 5.04 -15.57
C THR A 155 21.65 4.40 -16.63
N GLY A 156 20.83 5.21 -17.30
CA GLY A 156 19.90 4.77 -18.35
C GLY A 156 18.47 4.46 -17.87
N GLU A 157 17.61 4.05 -18.80
CA GLU A 157 16.19 3.77 -18.56
C GLU A 157 15.95 2.60 -17.59
N ASP A 158 16.87 1.62 -17.55
CA ASP A 158 16.76 0.46 -16.64
C ASP A 158 16.71 0.87 -15.17
N ALA A 159 17.48 1.90 -14.79
CA ALA A 159 17.46 2.42 -13.42
C ALA A 159 16.12 3.09 -13.08
N TYR A 160 15.49 3.75 -14.06
CA TYR A 160 14.15 4.31 -13.91
C TYR A 160 13.11 3.20 -13.73
N TYR A 161 13.12 2.19 -14.60
CA TYR A 161 12.18 1.07 -14.52
C TYR A 161 12.31 0.30 -13.21
N GLU A 162 13.53 0.05 -12.73
CA GLU A 162 13.77 -0.61 -11.45
C GLU A 162 13.21 0.20 -10.27
N ARG A 163 13.35 1.53 -10.30
CA ARG A 163 12.83 2.42 -9.26
C ARG A 163 11.30 2.37 -9.18
N ILE A 164 10.61 2.58 -10.30
CA ILE A 164 9.14 2.57 -10.31
C ILE A 164 8.57 1.18 -10.04
N ARG A 165 9.32 0.13 -10.39
CA ARG A 165 8.99 -1.26 -10.07
C ARG A 165 8.92 -1.47 -8.57
N LYS A 166 10.00 -1.16 -7.85
CA LYS A 166 10.08 -1.35 -6.38
C LYS A 166 9.10 -0.46 -5.60
N LYS A 167 8.90 0.78 -6.05
CA LYS A 167 8.04 1.76 -5.36
C LYS A 167 6.55 1.42 -5.46
N THR A 168 6.11 0.94 -6.62
CA THR A 168 4.68 0.82 -6.91
C THR A 168 4.30 -0.54 -7.51
N ALA A 169 5.02 -1.03 -8.52
CA ALA A 169 4.60 -2.21 -9.26
C ALA A 169 4.63 -3.49 -8.43
N ASP A 170 5.70 -3.71 -7.66
CA ASP A 170 5.86 -4.90 -6.83
C ASP A 170 4.75 -4.98 -5.75
N PHE A 171 4.24 -3.85 -5.26
CA PHE A 171 3.08 -3.83 -4.36
C PHE A 171 1.81 -4.32 -5.08
N LEU A 172 1.52 -3.78 -6.26
CA LEU A 172 0.31 -4.17 -7.00
C LEU A 172 0.38 -5.63 -7.49
N GLU A 173 1.59 -6.11 -7.83
CA GLU A 173 1.88 -7.52 -8.09
C GLU A 173 1.47 -8.38 -6.89
N ILE A 174 2.01 -8.08 -5.69
CA ILE A 174 1.71 -8.84 -4.46
C ILE A 174 0.22 -8.77 -4.10
N CYS A 175 -0.46 -7.64 -4.31
CA CYS A 175 -1.91 -7.54 -4.10
C CYS A 175 -2.68 -8.53 -4.97
N CYS A 176 -2.36 -8.58 -6.27
CA CYS A 176 -3.04 -9.47 -7.21
C CYS A 176 -2.69 -10.94 -6.98
N GLU A 177 -1.41 -11.22 -6.68
CA GLU A 177 -0.92 -12.56 -6.39
C GLU A 177 -1.55 -13.14 -5.11
N LEU A 178 -1.51 -12.39 -4.00
CA LEU A 178 -2.15 -12.82 -2.76
C LEU A 178 -3.66 -12.96 -2.92
N GLY A 179 -4.30 -12.07 -3.67
CA GLY A 179 -5.72 -12.19 -3.97
C GLY A 179 -6.03 -13.50 -4.68
N ALA A 180 -5.31 -13.80 -5.76
CA ALA A 180 -5.48 -15.05 -6.51
C ALA A 180 -5.24 -16.30 -5.64
N MET A 181 -4.19 -16.30 -4.81
CA MET A 181 -3.89 -17.39 -3.89
C MET A 181 -5.02 -17.61 -2.88
N ILE A 182 -5.48 -16.55 -2.21
CA ILE A 182 -6.53 -16.63 -1.19
C ILE A 182 -7.88 -16.98 -1.82
N GLY A 183 -8.14 -16.54 -3.05
CA GLY A 183 -9.29 -16.95 -3.84
C GLY A 183 -9.27 -18.41 -4.29
N GLY A 184 -8.15 -19.12 -4.12
CA GLY A 184 -7.99 -20.52 -4.52
C GLY A 184 -7.82 -20.71 -6.03
N MET A 185 -7.17 -19.76 -6.72
CA MET A 185 -6.77 -19.94 -8.11
C MET A 185 -5.65 -20.99 -8.24
N SER A 186 -5.48 -21.51 -9.46
CA SER A 186 -4.34 -22.39 -9.79
C SER A 186 -3.01 -21.64 -9.65
N ALA A 187 -1.90 -22.36 -9.53
CA ALA A 187 -0.57 -21.74 -9.51
C ALA A 187 -0.28 -20.95 -10.80
N ASP A 188 -0.73 -21.45 -11.95
CA ASP A 188 -0.58 -20.79 -13.25
C ASP A 188 -1.38 -19.49 -13.32
N ASP A 189 -2.63 -19.51 -12.86
CA ASP A 189 -3.48 -18.31 -12.84
C ASP A 189 -3.01 -17.29 -11.79
N THR A 190 -2.50 -17.77 -10.65
CA THR A 190 -1.85 -16.92 -9.64
C THR A 190 -0.65 -16.18 -10.23
N ALA A 191 0.23 -16.88 -10.96
CA ALA A 191 1.37 -16.26 -11.63
C ALA A 191 0.94 -15.25 -12.71
N ARG A 192 -0.15 -15.52 -13.43
CA ARG A 192 -0.73 -14.56 -14.40
C ARG A 192 -1.30 -13.33 -13.70
N MET A 193 -1.94 -13.49 -12.54
CA MET A 193 -2.44 -12.36 -11.75
C MET A 193 -1.31 -11.51 -11.18
N ALA A 194 -0.21 -12.12 -10.76
CA ALA A 194 1.01 -11.40 -10.38
C ALA A 194 1.53 -10.54 -11.55
N GLN A 195 1.70 -11.14 -12.73
CA GLN A 195 2.13 -10.42 -13.94
C GLN A 195 1.18 -9.28 -14.33
N TYR A 196 -0.13 -9.49 -14.19
CA TYR A 196 -1.13 -8.45 -14.39
C TYR A 196 -0.94 -7.28 -13.41
N GLY A 197 -0.77 -7.56 -12.12
CA GLY A 197 -0.54 -6.55 -11.09
C GLY A 197 0.74 -5.75 -11.34
N GLN A 198 1.82 -6.43 -11.71
CA GLN A 198 3.10 -5.80 -12.05
C GLN A 198 2.97 -4.86 -13.25
N ALA A 199 2.40 -5.34 -14.36
CA ALA A 199 2.23 -4.55 -15.57
C ALA A 199 1.33 -3.33 -15.34
N LEU A 200 0.25 -3.52 -14.58
CA LEU A 200 -0.64 -2.43 -14.18
C LEU A 200 0.10 -1.39 -13.33
N GLY A 201 0.91 -1.81 -12.36
CA GLY A 201 1.66 -0.92 -11.50
C GLY A 201 2.75 -0.14 -12.24
N MET A 202 3.46 -0.78 -13.18
CA MET A 202 4.40 -0.11 -14.07
C MET A 202 3.69 0.97 -14.90
N ALA A 203 2.58 0.62 -15.56
CA ALA A 203 1.81 1.57 -16.36
C ALA A 203 1.24 2.72 -15.50
N PHE A 204 0.78 2.41 -14.29
CA PHE A 204 0.28 3.39 -13.34
C PHE A 204 1.36 4.41 -12.98
N GLN A 205 2.55 3.96 -12.57
CA GLN A 205 3.60 4.88 -12.13
C GLN A 205 4.17 5.71 -13.28
N ILE A 206 4.34 5.14 -14.48
CA ILE A 206 4.74 5.91 -15.67
C ILE A 206 3.72 7.01 -15.96
N THR A 207 2.42 6.70 -15.82
CA THR A 207 1.35 7.68 -16.03
C THR A 207 1.38 8.77 -14.96
N ASP A 208 1.60 8.42 -13.70
CA ASP A 208 1.71 9.34 -12.56
C ASP A 208 2.87 10.33 -12.77
N ASP A 209 4.06 9.81 -13.08
CA ASP A 209 5.25 10.63 -13.35
C ASP A 209 5.02 11.59 -14.55
N LEU A 210 4.37 11.12 -15.63
CA LEU A 210 4.02 11.97 -16.77
C LEU A 210 3.00 13.05 -16.42
N LEU A 211 2.06 12.77 -15.50
CA LEU A 211 1.09 13.76 -15.04
C LEU A 211 1.78 14.85 -14.21
N ASP A 212 2.76 14.48 -13.39
CA ASP A 212 3.55 15.44 -12.60
C ASP A 212 4.33 16.43 -13.48
N PHE A 213 4.85 15.99 -14.63
CA PHE A 213 5.48 16.90 -15.60
C PHE A 213 4.49 17.81 -16.35
N ARG A 214 3.24 17.37 -16.54
CA ARG A 214 2.26 18.06 -17.40
C ARG A 214 1.34 19.00 -16.64
N GLN A 215 1.19 18.85 -15.33
CA GLN A 215 0.28 19.67 -14.55
C GLN A 215 0.99 20.94 -14.05
N THR A 216 0.50 22.10 -14.50
CA THR A 216 0.75 23.38 -13.84
C THR A 216 0.16 23.37 -12.43
N SER A 217 0.78 24.09 -11.51
CA SER A 217 0.61 24.13 -10.04
C SER A 217 -0.82 24.28 -9.48
N GLU A 218 -1.85 24.34 -10.32
CA GLU A 218 -3.25 24.57 -9.93
C GLU A 218 -4.06 23.27 -9.71
N HIS A 219 -3.58 22.10 -10.15
CA HIS A 219 -4.40 20.87 -10.13
C HIS A 219 -3.96 19.76 -9.15
N ILE A 220 -2.77 19.81 -8.58
CA ILE A 220 -2.33 18.87 -7.55
C ILE A 220 -1.97 19.69 -6.33
N GLY A 221 -2.59 19.39 -5.18
CA GLY A 221 -2.29 20.04 -3.89
C GLY A 221 -0.91 19.67 -3.33
N LYS A 222 0.14 19.71 -4.17
CA LYS A 222 1.57 19.56 -3.85
C LYS A 222 2.38 20.46 -4.80
N PRO A 223 3.56 20.97 -4.41
CA PRO A 223 4.43 21.73 -5.31
C PRO A 223 4.86 20.86 -6.50
N ALA A 224 4.82 21.42 -7.72
CA ALA A 224 5.33 20.74 -8.92
C ALA A 224 6.86 20.74 -8.93
N GLY A 225 7.48 19.61 -9.30
CA GLY A 225 8.92 19.52 -9.61
C GLY A 225 9.84 18.99 -8.51
N HIS A 226 9.40 18.00 -7.72
CA HIS A 226 10.27 17.20 -6.84
C HIS A 226 10.43 15.78 -7.37
#